data_AF-A0A6C0D8N6-F1
#
_entry.id   AF-A0A6C0D8N6-F1
#
_cell.length_a   1.000
_cell.length_b   1.000
_cell.length_c   1.000
_cell.angle_alpha   90.00
_cell.angle_beta   90.00
_cell.angle_gamma   90.00
#
_symmetry.space_group_name_H-M   'P 1'
#
loop_
_entity.id
_entity.type
_entity.pdbx_description
1 polymer ?
#
loop_
_entity_poly.entity_id
_entity_poly.type
_entity_poly.pdbx_seq_one_letter_code
_entity_poly.pdbx_strand_id
1 'polypeptide(L)'
;MSPPEVWGPPIWTFFHTLAEHINEESFMNIKFSLFSTIKRICNFLPCPDCSQHAIRFLAKVNINKINNKLEFKNMLYVFHNTVNKRKKKRFFNYTYLEKYRLLNVGSTFNHFVSVYHTKGNMNLIAESFQRNLLIGDLKKWLINNYKHFKPTKPRIQEISINNDTNNDTTDNNNNNNIVSNNTNNVDNE
;
A
#
# COMPACT_ATOMS: atom_id res chain seq x y z
N MET A 1 -18.82 -16.67 -4.99
CA MET A 1 -17.78 -15.68 -5.38
C MET A 1 -17.60 -14.71 -4.23
N SER A 2 -16.36 -14.43 -3.80
CA SER A 2 -16.13 -13.46 -2.73
C SER A 2 -16.62 -12.07 -3.15
N PRO A 3 -17.27 -11.30 -2.26
CA PRO A 3 -17.81 -9.99 -2.62
C PRO A 3 -16.67 -9.00 -2.97
N PRO A 4 -16.94 -7.96 -3.79
CA PRO A 4 -15.96 -6.93 -4.15
C PRO A 4 -15.27 -6.24 -2.97
N GLU A 5 -15.92 -6.22 -1.81
CA GLU A 5 -15.40 -5.68 -0.56
C GLU A 5 -14.21 -6.49 -0.01
N VAL A 6 -14.10 -7.77 -0.37
CA VAL A 6 -13.01 -8.65 0.06
C VAL A 6 -11.80 -8.55 -0.88
N TRP A 7 -12.01 -8.68 -2.19
CA TRP A 7 -10.91 -8.71 -3.16
C TRP A 7 -10.54 -7.33 -3.73
N GLY A 8 -11.44 -6.35 -3.66
CA GLY A 8 -11.22 -5.00 -4.20
C GLY A 8 -10.11 -4.24 -3.47
N PRO A 9 -10.11 -4.15 -2.13
CA PRO A 9 -9.08 -3.42 -1.40
C PRO A 9 -7.65 -3.92 -1.64
N PRO A 10 -7.35 -5.23 -1.69
CA PRO A 10 -6.02 -5.71 -2.05
C PRO A 10 -5.59 -5.34 -3.47
N ILE A 11 -6.49 -5.40 -4.46
CA ILE A 11 -6.19 -4.97 -5.85
C ILE A 11 -5.84 -3.48 -5.90
N TRP A 12 -6.67 -2.63 -5.29
CA TRP A 12 -6.41 -1.19 -5.24
C TRP A 12 -5.10 -0.87 -4.52
N THR A 13 -4.83 -1.59 -3.43
CA THR A 13 -3.58 -1.45 -2.68
C THR A 13 -2.39 -1.78 -3.56
N PHE A 14 -2.43 -2.90 -4.27
CA PHE A 14 -1.38 -3.28 -5.20
C PHE A 14 -1.17 -2.25 -6.32
N PHE A 15 -2.24 -1.74 -6.95
CA PHE A 15 -2.12 -0.71 -7.99
C PHE A 15 -1.46 0.57 -7.50
N HIS A 16 -1.91 1.09 -6.35
CA HIS A 16 -1.34 2.30 -5.80
C HIS A 16 0.08 2.10 -5.28
N THR A 17 0.41 0.94 -4.71
CA THR A 17 1.79 0.60 -4.33
C THR A 17 2.71 0.47 -5.53
N LEU A 18 2.27 -0.13 -6.64
CA LEU A 18 3.04 -0.10 -7.89
C LEU A 18 3.34 1.33 -8.31
N ALA A 19 2.31 2.17 -8.45
CA ALA A 19 2.47 3.55 -8.88
C ALA A 19 3.37 4.37 -7.93
N GLU A 20 3.27 4.12 -6.63
CA GLU A 20 4.08 4.80 -5.61
C GLU A 20 5.55 4.39 -5.63
N HIS A 21 5.86 3.13 -5.89
CA HIS A 21 7.23 2.64 -5.78
C HIS A 21 8.04 2.77 -7.07
N ILE A 22 7.47 3.22 -8.18
CA ILE A 22 8.24 3.44 -9.42
C ILE A 22 9.30 4.52 -9.21
N ASN A 23 10.49 4.28 -9.72
CA ASN A 23 11.55 5.28 -9.86
C ASN A 23 11.13 6.32 -10.90
N GLU A 24 11.19 7.60 -10.56
CA GLU A 24 10.71 8.69 -11.43
C GLU A 24 11.42 8.68 -12.79
N GLU A 25 12.75 8.50 -12.77
CA GLU A 25 13.60 8.34 -13.96
C GLU A 25 13.23 7.13 -14.84
N SER A 26 12.66 6.08 -14.25
CA SER A 26 12.28 4.87 -14.97
C SER A 26 10.84 4.90 -15.46
N PHE A 27 10.01 5.84 -15.01
CA PHE A 27 8.58 5.82 -15.27
C PHE A 27 8.28 5.76 -16.77
N MET A 28 8.94 6.60 -17.56
CA MET A 28 8.73 6.65 -19.02
C MET A 28 9.06 5.33 -19.71
N ASN A 29 10.01 4.56 -19.19
CA ASN A 29 10.43 3.27 -19.75
C ASN A 29 9.39 2.18 -19.52
N ILE A 30 8.63 2.25 -18.42
CA ILE A 30 7.70 1.18 -18.01
C ILE A 30 6.22 1.56 -18.12
N LYS A 31 5.87 2.84 -18.34
CA LYS A 31 4.48 3.32 -18.26
C LYS A 31 3.50 2.53 -19.13
N PHE A 32 3.93 2.16 -20.34
CA PHE A 32 3.08 1.42 -21.27
C PHE A 32 2.83 -0.01 -20.81
N SER A 33 3.88 -0.72 -20.38
CA SER A 33 3.77 -2.10 -19.92
C SER A 33 3.03 -2.19 -18.58
N LEU A 34 3.27 -1.24 -17.67
CA LEU A 34 2.51 -1.09 -16.42
C LEU A 34 1.03 -0.83 -16.68
N PHE A 35 0.69 0.12 -17.56
CA PHE A 35 -0.70 0.42 -17.88
C PHE A 35 -1.39 -0.78 -18.56
N SER A 36 -0.67 -1.51 -19.42
CA SER A 36 -1.15 -2.76 -20.01
C SER A 36 -1.45 -3.81 -18.94
N THR A 37 -0.55 -3.98 -17.97
CA THR A 37 -0.73 -4.87 -16.82
C THR A 37 -2.00 -4.53 -16.01
N ILE A 38 -2.21 -3.25 -15.68
CA ILE A 38 -3.40 -2.81 -14.96
C ILE A 38 -4.68 -3.08 -15.76
N LYS A 39 -4.65 -2.82 -17.08
CA LYS A 39 -5.78 -3.13 -17.98
C LYS A 39 -6.09 -4.63 -18.00
N ARG A 40 -5.08 -5.49 -18.08
CA ARG A 40 -5.25 -6.95 -18.04
C ARG A 40 -5.87 -7.41 -16.73
N ILE A 41 -5.42 -6.89 -15.59
CA ILE A 41 -6.01 -7.20 -14.27
C ILE A 41 -7.47 -6.73 -14.23
N CYS A 42 -7.77 -5.54 -14.74
CA CYS A 42 -9.13 -5.04 -14.80
C CYS A 42 -10.04 -5.86 -15.73
N ASN A 43 -9.49 -6.50 -16.76
CA ASN A 43 -10.26 -7.31 -17.70
C ASN A 43 -10.80 -8.60 -17.07
N PHE A 44 -10.08 -9.16 -16.09
CA PHE A 44 -10.38 -10.45 -15.48
C PHE A 44 -10.71 -10.36 -13.99
N LEU A 45 -11.20 -9.20 -13.52
CA LEU A 45 -11.62 -9.04 -12.13
C LEU A 45 -12.59 -10.16 -11.72
N PRO A 46 -12.61 -10.57 -10.43
CA PRO A 46 -13.58 -11.51 -9.89
C PRO A 46 -15.00 -10.90 -9.78
N CYS A 47 -15.49 -10.27 -10.85
CA CYS A 47 -16.82 -9.65 -10.99
C CYS A 47 -16.97 -9.13 -12.43
N PRO A 48 -17.81 -9.76 -13.28
CA PRO A 48 -17.98 -9.35 -14.68
C PRO A 48 -18.38 -7.88 -14.85
N ASP A 49 -19.33 -7.39 -14.05
CA ASP A 49 -19.76 -5.99 -14.08
C ASP A 49 -18.61 -5.05 -13.71
N CYS A 50 -17.80 -5.44 -12.73
CA CYS A 50 -16.65 -4.66 -12.29
C CYS A 50 -15.62 -4.58 -13.41
N SER A 51 -15.33 -5.70 -14.09
CA SER A 51 -14.46 -5.74 -15.27
C SER A 51 -14.97 -4.83 -16.37
N GLN A 52 -16.25 -4.97 -16.75
CA GLN A 52 -16.84 -4.19 -17.84
C GLN A 52 -16.74 -2.68 -17.58
N HIS A 53 -17.06 -2.25 -16.36
CA HIS A 53 -16.92 -0.83 -16.00
C HIS A 53 -15.45 -0.36 -15.96
N ALA A 54 -14.54 -1.19 -15.45
CA ALA A 54 -13.12 -0.84 -15.37
C ALA A 54 -12.51 -0.68 -16.77
N ILE A 55 -12.79 -1.61 -17.69
CA ILE A 55 -12.36 -1.56 -19.09
C ILE A 55 -12.89 -0.29 -19.76
N ARG A 56 -14.18 0.04 -19.60
CA ARG A 56 -14.77 1.26 -20.16
C ARG A 56 -14.11 2.54 -19.67
N PHE A 57 -13.68 2.58 -18.40
CA PHE A 57 -12.93 3.71 -17.87
C PHE A 57 -11.53 3.77 -18.52
N LEU A 58 -10.79 2.67 -18.47
CA LEU A 58 -9.40 2.62 -18.95
C LEU A 58 -9.28 2.81 -20.46
N ALA A 59 -10.31 2.48 -21.24
CA ALA A 59 -10.37 2.75 -22.67
C ALA A 59 -10.34 4.25 -23.01
N LYS A 60 -10.75 5.12 -22.08
CA LYS A 60 -10.74 6.58 -22.24
C LYS A 60 -9.40 7.22 -21.86
N VAL A 61 -8.52 6.46 -21.19
CA VAL A 61 -7.22 6.97 -20.73
C VAL A 61 -6.22 6.93 -21.88
N ASN A 62 -5.73 8.10 -22.29
CA ASN A 62 -4.63 8.21 -23.24
C ASN A 62 -3.29 8.18 -22.51
N ILE A 63 -2.68 6.99 -22.42
CA ILE A 63 -1.38 6.77 -21.75
C ILE A 63 -0.23 7.59 -22.36
N ASN A 64 -0.33 8.02 -23.62
CA ASN A 64 0.69 8.87 -24.24
C ASN A 64 0.73 10.26 -23.62
N LYS A 65 -0.39 10.74 -23.05
CA LYS A 65 -0.48 12.04 -22.38
C LYS A 65 -0.02 12.01 -20.91
N ILE A 66 0.34 10.84 -20.38
CA ILE A 66 0.86 10.69 -19.03
C ILE A 66 2.39 10.67 -19.11
N ASN A 67 3.03 11.73 -18.63
CA ASN A 67 4.46 12.01 -18.82
C ASN A 67 5.31 11.79 -17.58
N ASN A 68 4.69 11.61 -16.42
CA ASN A 68 5.41 11.38 -15.18
C ASN A 68 4.60 10.48 -14.22
N LYS A 69 5.31 10.00 -13.20
CA LYS A 69 4.77 9.16 -12.14
C LYS A 69 3.59 9.80 -11.41
N LEU A 70 3.65 11.11 -11.15
CA LEU A 70 2.60 11.83 -10.44
C LEU A 70 1.28 11.83 -11.23
N GLU A 71 1.33 12.09 -12.53
CA GLU A 71 0.17 12.02 -13.41
C GLU A 71 -0.43 10.60 -13.46
N PHE A 72 0.42 9.57 -13.40
CA PHE A 72 -0.06 8.19 -13.32
C PHE A 72 -0.75 7.88 -11.98
N LYS A 73 -0.19 8.34 -10.85
CA LYS A 73 -0.85 8.28 -9.53
C LYS A 73 -2.21 8.99 -9.56
N ASN A 74 -2.27 10.17 -10.20
CA ASN A 74 -3.50 10.95 -10.35
C ASN A 74 -4.55 10.21 -11.21
N MET A 75 -4.13 9.57 -12.30
CA MET A 75 -5.02 8.74 -13.12
C MET A 75 -5.64 7.62 -12.30
N LEU A 76 -4.84 6.89 -11.50
CA LEU A 76 -5.37 5.83 -10.62
C LEU A 76 -6.27 6.37 -9.51
N TYR A 77 -5.94 7.54 -8.95
CA TYR A 77 -6.78 8.21 -7.96
C TYR A 77 -8.17 8.57 -8.52
N VAL A 78 -8.21 9.19 -9.70
CA VAL A 78 -9.45 9.53 -10.41
C VAL A 78 -10.23 8.27 -10.76
N PHE A 79 -9.54 7.21 -11.19
CA PHE A 79 -10.15 5.92 -11.48
C PHE A 79 -10.84 5.33 -10.24
N HIS A 80 -10.13 5.24 -9.13
CA HIS A 80 -10.66 4.72 -7.87
C HIS A 80 -11.87 5.54 -7.40
N ASN A 81 -11.79 6.88 -7.45
CA ASN A 81 -12.89 7.73 -7.03
C ASN A 81 -14.09 7.70 -7.97
N THR A 82 -13.89 7.43 -9.26
CA THR A 82 -14.98 7.14 -10.19
C THR A 82 -15.74 5.87 -9.80
N VAL A 83 -15.00 4.83 -9.38
CA VAL A 83 -15.61 3.59 -8.85
C VAL A 83 -16.34 3.86 -7.53
N ASN A 84 -15.74 4.62 -6.61
CA ASN A 84 -16.39 4.99 -5.34
C ASN A 84 -17.69 5.76 -5.58
N LYS A 85 -17.69 6.76 -6.46
CA LYS A 85 -18.90 7.50 -6.86
C LYS A 85 -20.00 6.57 -7.37
N ARG A 86 -19.67 5.67 -8.30
CA ARG A 86 -20.65 4.69 -8.85
C ARG A 86 -21.22 3.78 -7.76
N LYS A 87 -20.37 3.36 -6.82
CA LYS A 87 -20.75 2.49 -5.71
C LYS A 87 -21.34 3.25 -4.51
N LYS A 88 -21.56 4.57 -4.63
CA LYS A 88 -22.06 5.45 -3.55
C LYS A 88 -21.19 5.37 -2.28
N LYS A 89 -19.89 5.16 -2.44
CA LYS A 89 -18.89 5.18 -1.36
C LYS A 89 -18.30 6.59 -1.23
N ARG A 90 -17.80 6.93 -0.04
CA ARG A 90 -17.06 8.18 0.20
C ARG A 90 -15.85 8.26 -0.73
N PHE A 91 -15.57 9.47 -1.23
CA PHE A 91 -14.34 9.71 -1.98
C PHE A 91 -13.11 9.46 -1.12
N PHE A 92 -12.14 8.78 -1.70
CA PHE A 92 -10.80 8.63 -1.13
C PHE A 92 -10.12 9.99 -1.12
N ASN A 93 -9.56 10.38 0.03
CA ASN A 93 -8.81 11.63 0.16
C ASN A 93 -7.44 11.48 -0.50
N TYR A 94 -7.08 12.46 -1.33
CA TYR A 94 -5.80 12.49 -2.03
C TYR A 94 -4.60 12.41 -1.07
N THR A 95 -4.67 13.06 0.11
CA THR A 95 -3.59 13.06 1.10
C THR A 95 -3.26 11.67 1.62
N TYR A 96 -4.20 10.73 1.56
CA TYR A 96 -3.97 9.35 1.98
C TYR A 96 -3.22 8.51 0.95
N LEU A 97 -2.84 9.05 -0.21
CA LEU A 97 -1.93 8.37 -1.13
C LEU A 97 -0.55 8.11 -0.48
N GLU A 98 -0.12 8.95 0.45
CA GLU A 98 1.16 8.79 1.16
C GLU A 98 1.28 7.47 1.93
N LYS A 99 0.16 6.87 2.32
CA LYS A 99 0.17 5.56 3.02
C LYS A 99 0.82 4.46 2.18
N TYR A 100 0.76 4.57 0.85
CA TYR A 100 1.30 3.56 -0.05
C TYR A 100 2.83 3.52 -0.07
N ARG A 101 3.49 4.61 0.37
CA ARG A 101 4.97 4.72 0.48
C ARG A 101 5.57 3.73 1.48
N LEU A 102 4.75 3.30 2.45
CA LEU A 102 5.15 2.38 3.51
C LEU A 102 4.94 0.90 3.15
N LEU A 103 4.40 0.61 1.97
CA LEU A 103 4.05 -0.76 1.57
C LEU A 103 5.11 -1.37 0.67
N ASN A 104 5.18 -2.70 0.65
CA ASN A 104 6.09 -3.44 -0.22
C ASN A 104 5.35 -3.99 -1.46
N VAL A 105 5.94 -3.82 -2.64
CA VAL A 105 5.39 -4.33 -3.91
C VAL A 105 5.19 -5.85 -3.86
N GLY A 106 6.15 -6.60 -3.33
CA GLY A 106 6.06 -8.06 -3.18
C GLY A 106 4.96 -8.48 -2.19
N SER A 107 4.88 -7.85 -1.02
CA SER A 107 3.84 -8.15 -0.03
C SER A 107 2.43 -7.83 -0.55
N THR A 108 2.27 -6.69 -1.22
CA THR A 108 0.99 -6.29 -1.83
C THR A 108 0.63 -7.17 -3.03
N PHE A 109 1.62 -7.63 -3.81
CA PHE A 109 1.42 -8.64 -4.86
C PHE A 109 0.93 -9.97 -4.28
N ASN A 110 1.57 -10.48 -3.21
CA ASN A 110 1.16 -11.74 -2.58
C ASN A 110 -0.28 -11.67 -2.05
N HIS A 111 -0.65 -10.54 -1.42
CA HIS A 111 -2.02 -10.33 -0.96
C HIS A 111 -3.00 -10.17 -2.13
N PHE A 112 -2.61 -9.49 -3.22
CA PHE A 112 -3.39 -9.44 -4.45
C PHE A 112 -3.68 -10.86 -4.98
N VAL A 113 -2.65 -11.70 -5.12
CA VAL A 113 -2.78 -13.07 -5.65
C VAL A 113 -3.69 -13.92 -4.77
N SER A 114 -3.63 -13.78 -3.46
CA SER A 114 -4.44 -14.60 -2.54
C SER A 114 -5.94 -14.35 -2.65
N VAL A 115 -6.36 -13.18 -3.16
CA VAL A 115 -7.78 -12.81 -3.31
C VAL A 115 -8.27 -12.76 -4.75
N TYR A 116 -7.37 -12.82 -5.74
CA TYR A 116 -7.69 -12.66 -7.16
C TYR A 116 -8.18 -13.97 -7.81
N HIS A 117 -9.26 -14.53 -7.26
CA HIS A 117 -9.83 -15.81 -7.68
C HIS A 117 -11.36 -15.87 -7.54
N THR A 118 -12.00 -16.85 -8.19
CA THR A 118 -13.46 -17.05 -8.16
C THR A 118 -13.88 -18.39 -7.56
N LYS A 119 -13.26 -18.78 -6.43
CA LYS A 119 -13.55 -20.03 -5.74
C LYS A 119 -15.07 -20.28 -5.66
N GLY A 120 -15.49 -21.47 -6.10
CA GLY A 120 -16.87 -21.97 -6.00
C GLY A 120 -17.84 -21.53 -7.11
N ASN A 121 -17.37 -20.90 -8.21
CA ASN A 121 -18.24 -20.63 -9.37
C ASN A 121 -17.77 -21.39 -10.61
N MET A 122 -18.38 -22.55 -10.87
CA MET A 122 -18.07 -23.43 -12.02
C MET A 122 -18.44 -22.79 -13.37
N ASN A 123 -19.29 -21.76 -13.40
CA ASN A 123 -19.63 -21.05 -14.63
C ASN A 123 -18.52 -20.08 -15.08
N LEU A 124 -17.43 -19.95 -14.30
CA LEU A 124 -16.31 -19.04 -14.57
C LEU A 124 -14.96 -19.76 -14.70
N ILE A 125 -14.98 -21.02 -15.15
CA ILE A 125 -13.76 -21.85 -15.29
C ILE A 125 -12.78 -21.22 -16.28
N ALA A 126 -13.27 -20.78 -17.44
CA ALA A 126 -12.44 -20.15 -18.47
C ALA A 126 -11.76 -18.88 -17.92
N GLU A 127 -12.49 -18.04 -17.22
CA GLU A 127 -11.97 -16.83 -16.59
C GLU A 127 -11.01 -17.17 -15.44
N SER A 128 -11.24 -18.28 -14.74
CA SER A 128 -10.33 -18.75 -13.68
C SER A 128 -8.99 -19.16 -14.25
N PHE A 129 -9.00 -19.87 -15.37
CA PHE A 129 -7.78 -20.20 -16.10
C PHE A 129 -7.06 -18.94 -16.59
N GLN A 130 -7.79 -17.99 -17.20
CA GLN A 130 -7.22 -16.71 -17.65
C GLN A 130 -6.59 -15.90 -16.51
N ARG A 131 -7.21 -15.88 -15.32
CA ARG A 131 -6.62 -15.24 -14.13
C ARG A 131 -5.33 -15.91 -13.69
N ASN A 132 -5.26 -17.24 -13.71
CA ASN A 132 -4.05 -17.98 -13.34
C ASN A 132 -2.90 -17.69 -14.31
N LEU A 133 -3.17 -17.69 -15.62
CA LEU A 133 -2.18 -17.28 -16.63
C LEU A 133 -1.72 -15.84 -16.40
N LEU A 134 -2.66 -14.93 -16.15
CA LEU A 134 -2.36 -13.53 -15.85
C LEU A 134 -1.45 -13.39 -14.63
N ILE A 135 -1.72 -14.11 -13.53
CA ILE A 135 -0.89 -14.07 -12.33
C ILE A 135 0.53 -14.54 -12.64
N GLY A 136 0.68 -15.61 -13.43
CA GLY A 136 1.98 -16.10 -13.89
C GLY A 136 2.75 -15.05 -14.71
N ASP A 137 2.09 -14.43 -15.68
CA ASP A 137 2.68 -13.37 -16.50
C ASP A 137 3.03 -12.13 -15.68
N LEU A 138 2.17 -11.75 -14.76
CA LEU A 138 2.37 -10.60 -13.87
C LEU A 138 3.58 -10.82 -12.96
N LYS A 139 3.75 -12.02 -12.41
CA LYS A 139 4.93 -12.38 -11.62
C LYS A 139 6.21 -12.24 -12.45
N LYS A 140 6.22 -12.77 -13.66
CA LYS A 140 7.35 -12.64 -14.60
C LYS A 140 7.62 -11.17 -14.94
N TRP A 141 6.57 -10.40 -15.22
CA TRP A 141 6.69 -8.97 -15.52
C TRP A 141 7.30 -8.20 -14.35
N LEU A 142 6.86 -8.45 -13.11
CA LEU A 142 7.44 -7.82 -11.91
C LEU A 142 8.91 -8.16 -11.75
N ILE A 143 9.29 -9.43 -11.91
CA ILE A 143 10.68 -9.87 -11.82
C ILE A 143 11.52 -9.19 -12.90
N ASN A 144 11.04 -9.09 -14.14
CA ASN A 144 11.80 -8.46 -15.22
C ASN A 144 11.93 -6.95 -15.07
N ASN A 145 11.02 -6.31 -14.32
CA ASN A 145 10.97 -4.86 -14.14
C ASN A 145 11.38 -4.41 -12.74
N TYR A 146 11.87 -5.31 -11.88
CA TYR A 146 12.15 -5.01 -10.46
C TYR A 146 13.06 -3.78 -10.26
N LYS A 147 14.05 -3.60 -11.15
CA LYS A 147 15.00 -2.48 -11.16
C LYS A 147 14.35 -1.10 -11.30
N HIS A 148 13.11 -1.04 -11.81
CA HIS A 148 12.36 0.20 -11.99
C HIS A 148 11.58 0.61 -10.73
N PHE A 149 11.63 -0.20 -9.66
CA PHE A 149 10.96 0.08 -8.39
C PHE A 149 11.97 0.38 -7.30
N LYS A 150 11.63 1.34 -6.43
CA LYS A 150 12.37 1.65 -5.21
C LYS A 150 12.32 0.44 -4.28
N PRO A 151 13.46 -0.02 -3.74
CA PRO A 151 13.44 -0.98 -2.65
C PRO A 151 12.64 -0.37 -1.51
N THR A 152 11.79 -1.15 -0.87
CA THR A 152 11.17 -0.70 0.38
C THR A 152 12.26 -0.46 1.40
N LYS A 153 12.28 0.75 1.96
CA LYS A 153 13.07 1.00 3.17
C LYS A 153 12.61 0.00 4.23
N PRO A 154 13.53 -0.70 4.92
CA PRO A 154 13.17 -1.48 6.09
C PRO A 154 12.40 -0.58 7.06
N ARG A 155 11.38 -1.13 7.71
CA ARG A 155 10.71 -0.46 8.84
C ARG A 155 11.71 -0.43 10.00
N ILE A 156 12.66 0.49 9.98
CA ILE A 156 13.41 0.83 11.18
C ILE A 156 12.41 1.55 12.06
N GLN A 157 11.95 0.90 13.12
CA GLN A 157 11.45 1.62 14.28
C GLN A 157 12.64 2.43 14.77
N GLU A 158 12.64 3.74 14.55
CA GLU A 158 13.51 4.63 15.29
C GLU A 158 13.05 4.55 16.75
N ILE A 159 13.66 3.62 17.49
CA ILE A 159 13.76 3.73 18.94
C ILE A 159 14.83 4.80 19.13
N SER A 160 14.41 6.05 19.33
CA SER A 160 15.27 7.07 19.91
C SER A 160 15.56 6.64 21.35
N ILE A 161 16.61 5.86 21.55
CA ILE A 161 17.25 5.69 22.85
C ILE A 161 17.99 7.00 23.09
N ASN A 162 17.42 7.87 23.93
CA ASN A 162 18.15 9.01 24.48
C ASN A 162 19.25 8.44 25.38
N ASN A 163 20.48 8.42 24.88
CA ASN A 163 21.67 8.23 25.69
C ASN A 163 21.99 9.57 26.35
N ASP A 164 21.33 9.88 27.47
CA ASP A 164 21.86 10.87 28.39
C ASP A 164 22.99 10.20 29.18
N THR A 165 24.21 10.42 28.69
CA THR A 165 25.43 10.22 29.45
C THR A 165 25.46 11.23 30.60
N ASN A 166 25.08 10.81 31.81
CA ASN A 166 25.46 11.48 33.04
C ASN A 166 26.66 10.75 33.65
N ASN A 167 27.85 11.28 33.38
CA ASN A 167 29.00 11.17 34.27
C ASN A 167 29.48 12.60 34.52
N ASP A 168 29.20 13.12 35.72
CA ASP A 168 30.27 13.69 36.53
C ASP A 168 29.79 13.92 37.97
N THR A 169 30.43 13.18 38.88
CA THR A 169 30.55 13.47 40.30
C THR A 169 31.56 14.59 40.50
N THR A 170 31.22 15.66 41.23
CA THR A 170 31.88 16.12 42.47
C THR A 170 31.44 17.52 42.91
N ASP A 171 31.07 17.59 44.19
CA ASP A 171 31.33 18.63 45.22
C ASP A 171 31.11 20.12 44.93
N ASN A 172 30.16 20.74 45.65
CA ASN A 172 30.44 21.46 46.92
C ASN A 172 29.19 22.21 47.47
N ASN A 173 28.99 22.09 48.80
CA ASN A 173 28.56 23.08 49.81
C ASN A 173 27.43 24.11 49.46
N ASN A 174 26.44 24.41 50.31
CA ASN A 174 26.44 24.50 51.77
C ASN A 174 25.00 24.85 52.27
N ASN A 175 24.70 24.47 53.53
CA ASN A 175 23.81 25.14 54.51
C ASN A 175 22.29 25.27 54.18
N ASN A 176 21.32 24.94 55.06
CA ASN A 176 21.25 25.09 56.52
C ASN A 176 19.98 24.39 57.09
N ASN A 177 20.09 23.83 58.33
CA ASN A 177 19.11 23.83 59.45
C ASN A 177 17.69 23.20 59.24
N ILE A 178 17.03 22.50 60.19
CA ILE A 178 17.12 22.34 61.66
C ILE A 178 16.09 21.24 62.08
N VAL A 179 16.43 20.39 63.07
CA VAL A 179 15.57 19.78 64.14
C VAL A 179 14.38 18.89 63.72
N SER A 180 13.96 17.79 64.35
CA SER A 180 14.44 16.87 65.40
C SER A 180 13.39 15.75 65.52
N ASN A 181 13.85 14.58 65.97
CA ASN A 181 13.17 13.66 66.91
C ASN A 181 11.88 12.88 66.52
N ASN A 182 12.10 11.56 66.51
CA ASN A 182 11.45 10.52 67.32
C ASN A 182 10.11 9.84 66.91
N THR A 183 10.23 8.51 66.98
CA THR A 183 9.31 7.50 67.56
C THR A 183 8.11 6.97 66.75
N ASN A 184 8.27 5.67 66.44
CA ASN A 184 7.43 4.52 66.80
C ASN A 184 6.06 4.28 66.14
N ASN A 185 5.93 3.02 65.75
CA ASN A 185 4.77 2.12 65.82
C ASN A 185 3.61 2.36 64.84
N VAL A 186 3.35 1.43 63.92
CA VAL A 186 2.71 0.10 64.06
C VAL A 186 1.18 0.21 63.92
N ASP A 187 0.66 -0.71 63.11
CA ASP A 187 -0.72 -1.20 62.96
C ASP A 187 -1.68 -0.57 61.92
N ASN A 188 -2.02 -1.44 60.96
CA ASN A 188 -3.35 -1.90 60.55
C ASN A 188 -4.39 -0.90 60.03
N GLU A 189 -4.71 -1.00 58.74
CA GLU A 189 -5.90 -1.70 58.23
C GLU A 189 -5.74 -2.05 56.74
#